data_AF-A0A2V1BV77-F1
#
_entry.id   AF-A0A2V1BV77-F1
#
_cell.length_a   1.000
_cell.length_b   1.000
_cell.length_c   1.000
_cell.angle_alpha   90.00
_cell.angle_beta   90.00
_cell.angle_gamma   90.00
#
_symmetry.space_group_name_H-M   'P 1'
#
loop_
_entity.id
_entity.type
_entity.pdbx_description
1 polymer ?
#
loop_
_entity_poly.entity_id
_entity_poly.type
_entity_poly.pdbx_seq_one_letter_code
_entity_poly.pdbx_strand_id
1 'polypeptide(L)'
;MPLPVGTGWQGPPAGTYTANDLYLRRVGTEGYYVPEQFSPRWNYVDYQTSSLCGKYGPPTNVWGLGAIMYEVACLDQGSVEPYYPFDPSALTAPYPINGAPALGITYGTKIRATRYSNLLRDTIQSCLYEEPVNRPTIRALKAIVTDAIATCIRNGSTPEGWHNLNVPEPRTTAQAKRVPSRHKRCTQTATANPLSPRCARTVKVDPDNMQARCPDHWNLIDFPWQ
;
A
#
# COMPACT_ATOMS: atom_id res chain seq x y z
N MET A 1 2.62 26.09 -17.19
CA MET A 1 3.60 25.45 -18.10
C MET A 1 3.47 23.94 -17.91
N PRO A 2 3.14 23.17 -18.95
CA PRO A 2 3.13 21.71 -18.86
C PRO A 2 4.56 21.20 -18.64
N LEU A 3 4.73 20.22 -17.74
CA LEU A 3 6.01 19.56 -17.51
C LEU A 3 6.43 18.83 -18.80
N PRO A 4 7.74 18.77 -19.12
CA PRO A 4 8.19 18.00 -20.27
C PRO A 4 7.80 16.54 -20.07
N VAL A 5 7.06 16.01 -21.04
CA VAL A 5 6.78 14.58 -21.18
C VAL A 5 8.13 13.91 -21.36
N GLY A 6 8.67 13.33 -20.28
CA GLY A 6 9.90 12.54 -20.35
C GLY A 6 9.74 11.48 -21.43
N THR A 7 10.66 11.45 -22.38
CA THR A 7 10.71 10.48 -23.47
C THR A 7 10.57 9.08 -22.88
N GLY A 8 9.38 8.49 -23.03
CA GLY A 8 9.07 7.15 -22.53
C GLY A 8 10.10 6.15 -23.05
N TRP A 9 10.55 5.27 -22.17
CA TRP A 9 11.46 4.19 -22.49
C TRP A 9 10.85 3.28 -23.58
N GLN A 10 11.56 3.08 -24.70
CA GLN A 10 11.01 2.46 -25.93
C GLN A 10 11.20 0.94 -26.05
N GLY A 11 11.72 0.24 -25.03
CA GLY A 11 12.01 -1.19 -25.17
C GLY A 11 13.31 -1.50 -25.91
N PRO A 12 13.97 -2.64 -25.65
CA PRO A 12 15.11 -3.07 -26.46
C PRO A 12 14.65 -3.76 -27.76
N PRO A 13 15.53 -3.88 -28.77
CA PRO A 13 15.30 -4.70 -29.95
C PRO A 13 15.02 -6.16 -29.57
N ALA A 14 14.12 -6.81 -30.30
CA ALA A 14 13.81 -8.22 -30.07
C ALA A 14 15.05 -9.12 -30.27
N GLY A 15 15.39 -9.97 -29.29
CA GLY A 15 16.34 -11.09 -29.47
C GLY A 15 17.60 -11.13 -28.60
N THR A 16 17.80 -10.21 -27.65
CA THR A 16 19.03 -10.15 -26.81
C THR A 16 18.94 -10.85 -25.45
N TYR A 17 17.89 -11.62 -25.18
CA TYR A 17 17.67 -12.26 -23.88
C TYR A 17 18.25 -13.68 -23.86
N THR A 18 19.02 -14.05 -22.83
CA THR A 18 19.33 -15.45 -22.57
C THR A 18 18.10 -16.16 -21.96
N ALA A 19 17.97 -17.47 -22.12
CA ALA A 19 16.82 -18.22 -21.61
C ALA A 19 16.64 -18.12 -20.07
N ASN A 20 17.74 -17.95 -19.32
CA ASN A 20 17.70 -17.73 -17.87
C ASN A 20 17.10 -16.36 -17.49
N ASP A 21 17.29 -15.34 -18.34
CA ASP A 21 16.74 -14.01 -18.13
C ASP A 21 15.22 -14.01 -18.21
N LEU A 22 14.63 -14.85 -19.08
CA LEU A 22 13.18 -14.94 -19.23
C LEU A 22 12.51 -15.67 -18.05
N TYR A 23 13.17 -16.68 -17.47
CA TYR A 23 12.63 -17.41 -16.32
C TYR A 23 12.64 -16.53 -15.06
N LEU A 24 13.77 -15.92 -14.72
CA LEU A 24 13.90 -15.05 -13.53
C LEU A 24 13.08 -13.76 -13.63
N ARG A 25 12.70 -13.34 -14.83
CA ARG A 25 11.73 -12.25 -15.07
C ARG A 25 10.29 -12.63 -14.77
N ARG A 26 9.94 -13.91 -14.93
CA ARG A 26 8.56 -14.42 -14.81
C ARG A 26 8.18 -14.84 -13.40
N VAL A 27 9.16 -15.01 -12.50
CA VAL A 27 8.87 -15.37 -11.11
C VAL A 27 8.66 -14.08 -10.32
N GLY A 28 7.44 -13.89 -9.81
CA GLY A 28 7.02 -12.70 -9.06
C GLY A 28 5.58 -12.34 -9.35
N THR A 29 4.96 -11.55 -8.48
CA THR A 29 3.63 -11.00 -8.72
C THR A 29 3.73 -9.90 -9.78
N GLU A 30 2.97 -10.03 -10.86
CA GLU A 30 2.87 -8.99 -11.89
C GLU A 30 2.51 -7.64 -11.26
N GLY A 31 3.24 -6.59 -11.65
CA GLY A 31 3.06 -5.24 -11.12
C GLY A 31 3.88 -4.91 -9.86
N TYR A 32 4.45 -5.90 -9.18
CA TYR A 32 5.25 -5.71 -7.95
C TYR A 32 6.74 -5.99 -8.15
N TYR A 33 7.27 -5.63 -9.32
CA TYR A 33 8.68 -5.85 -9.64
C TYR A 33 9.56 -4.87 -8.87
N VAL A 34 10.63 -5.38 -8.26
CA VAL A 34 11.61 -4.58 -7.53
C VAL A 34 12.73 -4.10 -8.47
N PRO A 35 13.45 -3.01 -8.15
CA PRO A 35 14.60 -2.55 -8.93
C PRO A 35 15.70 -3.61 -9.10
N GLU A 36 15.88 -4.49 -8.10
CA GLU A 36 16.83 -5.61 -8.14
C GLU A 36 16.41 -6.72 -9.12
N GLN A 37 15.14 -6.77 -9.51
CA GLN A 37 14.66 -7.77 -10.45
C GLN A 37 15.15 -7.44 -11.85
N PHE A 38 15.47 -8.49 -12.62
CA PHE A 38 15.86 -8.35 -14.02
C PHE A 38 14.77 -7.59 -14.77
N SER A 39 15.05 -6.33 -15.07
CA SER A 39 14.18 -5.45 -15.81
C SER A 39 14.79 -5.21 -17.19
N PRO A 40 14.02 -4.72 -18.16
CA PRO A 40 14.60 -4.35 -19.43
C PRO A 40 15.66 -3.24 -19.33
N ARG A 41 15.63 -2.38 -18.29
CA ARG A 41 16.70 -1.40 -18.00
C ARG A 41 18.05 -2.10 -17.79
N TRP A 42 18.07 -3.21 -17.07
CA TRP A 42 19.29 -3.99 -16.82
C TRP A 42 19.87 -4.66 -18.06
N ASN A 43 19.12 -4.76 -19.16
CA ASN A 43 19.68 -5.28 -20.42
C ASN A 43 20.55 -4.28 -21.15
N TYR A 44 20.42 -3.00 -20.83
CA TYR A 44 21.18 -1.92 -21.45
C TYR A 44 22.33 -1.45 -20.55
N VAL A 45 22.30 -1.81 -19.26
CA VAL A 45 23.35 -1.55 -18.29
C VAL A 45 24.16 -2.84 -18.13
N ASP A 46 25.42 -2.75 -17.74
CA ASP A 46 26.26 -3.91 -17.41
C ASP A 46 25.67 -4.69 -16.21
N TYR A 47 24.63 -5.50 -16.42
CA TYR A 47 23.97 -6.24 -15.31
C TYR A 47 24.95 -7.13 -14.55
N GLN A 48 26.01 -7.59 -15.23
CA GLN A 48 27.08 -8.39 -14.65
C GLN A 48 27.92 -7.62 -13.63
N THR A 49 28.05 -6.30 -13.79
CA THR A 49 28.81 -5.42 -12.88
C THR A 49 27.91 -4.58 -11.99
N SER A 50 26.58 -4.60 -12.22
CA SER A 50 25.59 -3.84 -11.47
C SER A 50 25.68 -4.10 -9.96
N SER A 51 25.63 -3.00 -9.19
CA SER A 51 25.47 -3.06 -7.74
C SER A 51 24.09 -3.61 -7.32
N LEU A 52 23.10 -3.60 -8.21
CA LEU A 52 21.68 -3.78 -7.88
C LEU A 52 21.06 -5.05 -8.48
N CYS A 53 21.32 -5.33 -9.75
CA CYS A 53 20.63 -6.39 -10.49
C CYS A 53 20.91 -7.77 -9.88
N GLY A 54 19.85 -8.53 -9.61
CA GLY A 54 19.92 -9.89 -9.06
C GLY A 54 20.30 -9.95 -7.57
N LYS A 55 20.46 -8.81 -6.88
CA LYS A 55 20.88 -8.77 -5.47
C LYS A 55 19.70 -8.68 -4.52
N TYR A 56 18.98 -9.78 -4.40
CA TYR A 56 17.84 -9.89 -3.49
C TYR A 56 18.28 -10.00 -2.03
N GLY A 57 17.52 -9.37 -1.13
CA GLY A 57 17.75 -9.47 0.31
C GLY A 57 16.60 -8.91 1.14
N PRO A 58 16.76 -8.80 2.48
CA PRO A 58 15.74 -8.18 3.33
C PRO A 58 15.26 -6.78 2.87
N PRO A 59 16.11 -5.90 2.31
CA PRO A 59 15.65 -4.62 1.76
C PRO A 59 14.71 -4.74 0.54
N THR A 60 14.73 -5.87 -0.17
CA THR A 60 13.79 -6.14 -1.26
C THR A 60 12.36 -6.28 -0.73
N ASN A 61 12.19 -6.94 0.42
CA ASN A 61 10.88 -7.00 1.09
C ASN A 61 10.44 -5.61 1.57
N VAL A 62 11.37 -4.77 2.01
CA VAL A 62 11.08 -3.38 2.39
C VAL A 62 10.56 -2.59 1.20
N TRP A 63 11.14 -2.77 0.02
CA TRP A 63 10.62 -2.16 -1.19
C TRP A 63 9.20 -2.61 -1.50
N GLY A 64 8.92 -3.92 -1.43
CA GLY A 64 7.58 -4.46 -1.63
C GLY A 64 6.55 -3.90 -0.63
N LEU A 65 6.92 -3.77 0.64
CA LEU A 65 6.09 -3.09 1.65
C LEU A 65 5.86 -1.62 1.28
N GLY A 66 6.90 -0.92 0.81
CA GLY A 66 6.80 0.44 0.28
C GLY A 66 5.80 0.56 -0.87
N ALA A 67 5.83 -0.38 -1.81
CA ALA A 67 4.94 -0.41 -2.96
C ALA A 67 3.48 -0.63 -2.54
N ILE A 68 3.22 -1.56 -1.63
CA ILE A 68 1.88 -1.80 -1.08
C ILE A 68 1.37 -0.56 -0.33
N MET A 69 2.21 0.04 0.53
CA MET A 69 1.82 1.27 1.24
C MET A 69 1.53 2.42 0.27
N TYR A 70 2.32 2.56 -0.79
CA TYR A 70 2.10 3.54 -1.84
C TYR A 70 0.76 3.32 -2.54
N GLU A 71 0.43 2.08 -2.92
CA GLU A 71 -0.83 1.76 -3.57
C GLU A 71 -2.04 2.05 -2.68
N VAL A 72 -1.97 1.68 -1.39
CA VAL A 72 -3.02 2.01 -0.43
C VAL A 72 -3.18 3.52 -0.26
N ALA A 73 -2.09 4.28 -0.29
CA ALA A 73 -2.15 5.73 -0.19
C ALA A 73 -2.57 6.42 -1.50
N CYS A 74 -2.30 5.82 -2.65
CA CYS A 74 -2.49 6.44 -3.96
C CYS A 74 -3.66 5.89 -4.76
N LEU A 75 -4.38 4.85 -4.28
CA LEU A 75 -5.54 4.09 -4.81
C LEU A 75 -5.89 4.29 -6.30
N ASP A 76 -6.14 5.52 -6.72
CA ASP A 76 -6.54 5.91 -8.07
C ASP A 76 -5.37 6.08 -9.07
N GLN A 77 -4.10 6.08 -8.60
CA GLN A 77 -2.94 6.46 -9.41
C GLN A 77 -2.09 5.29 -9.93
N GLY A 78 -2.56 4.06 -9.71
CA GLY A 78 -1.88 2.83 -10.13
C GLY A 78 -0.77 2.39 -9.18
N SER A 79 -0.17 1.23 -9.50
CA SER A 79 0.96 0.67 -8.76
C SER A 79 2.19 1.58 -8.83
N VAL A 80 3.16 1.34 -7.95
CA VAL A 80 4.49 1.92 -8.16
C VAL A 80 4.99 1.44 -9.52
N GLU A 81 5.45 2.35 -10.35
CA GLU A 81 5.99 2.04 -11.68
C GLU A 81 7.51 1.77 -11.54
N PRO A 82 7.97 0.51 -11.39
CA PRO A 82 9.40 0.21 -11.15
C PRO A 82 10.29 0.52 -12.37
N TYR A 83 9.69 0.75 -13.52
CA TYR A 83 10.36 1.18 -14.75
C TYR A 83 10.43 2.71 -14.90
N TYR A 84 9.90 3.48 -13.93
CA TYR A 84 9.92 4.94 -13.95
C TYR A 84 10.73 5.51 -12.76
N PRO A 85 12.07 5.34 -12.78
CA PRO A 85 12.93 5.90 -11.74
C PRO A 85 12.86 7.42 -11.74
N PHE A 86 12.84 8.01 -10.55
CA PHE A 86 13.01 9.44 -10.37
C PHE A 86 14.37 9.72 -9.77
N ASP A 87 15.15 10.55 -10.45
CA ASP A 87 16.45 11.03 -9.98
C ASP A 87 16.30 12.43 -9.36
N PRO A 88 16.34 12.55 -8.02
CA PRO A 88 16.21 13.84 -7.36
C PRO A 88 17.41 14.76 -7.61
N SER A 89 18.57 14.23 -8.01
CA SER A 89 19.76 15.04 -8.27
C SER A 89 19.63 15.91 -9.53
N ALA A 90 18.70 15.55 -10.43
CA ALA A 90 18.38 16.34 -11.61
C ALA A 90 17.50 17.57 -11.31
N LEU A 91 16.98 17.71 -10.07
CA LEU A 91 16.19 18.86 -9.67
C LEU A 91 17.06 20.06 -9.27
N THR A 92 16.60 21.26 -9.59
CA THR A 92 17.19 22.52 -9.10
C THR A 92 16.81 22.82 -7.65
N ALA A 93 15.68 22.30 -7.18
CA ALA A 93 15.21 22.47 -5.81
C ALA A 93 15.44 21.19 -4.98
N PRO A 94 15.70 21.32 -3.66
CA PRO A 94 15.90 20.15 -2.80
C PRO A 94 14.67 19.22 -2.79
N TYR A 95 14.93 17.92 -2.78
CA TYR A 95 13.92 16.88 -2.61
C TYR A 95 14.11 16.17 -1.27
N PRO A 96 13.59 16.72 -0.17
CA PRO A 96 13.83 16.16 1.15
C PRO A 96 12.99 14.90 1.40
N ILE A 97 13.61 13.85 1.92
CA ILE A 97 12.96 12.66 2.47
C ILE A 97 13.34 12.59 3.95
N ASN A 98 12.35 12.66 4.85
CA ASN A 98 12.54 12.73 6.31
C ASN A 98 13.40 13.92 6.74
N GLY A 99 13.24 15.08 6.08
CA GLY A 99 13.99 16.30 6.37
C GLY A 99 15.46 16.30 5.92
N ALA A 100 15.95 15.22 5.32
CA ALA A 100 17.29 15.11 4.74
C ALA A 100 17.23 15.09 3.21
N PRO A 101 18.30 15.50 2.49
CA PRO A 101 18.37 15.31 1.04
C PRO A 101 18.19 13.84 0.66
N ALA A 102 17.53 13.59 -0.48
CA ALA A 102 17.38 12.24 -1.00
C ALA A 102 18.74 11.57 -1.25
N LEU A 103 18.85 10.29 -0.89
CA LEU A 103 20.10 9.52 -0.95
C LEU A 103 20.39 8.89 -2.31
N GLY A 104 19.52 9.14 -3.31
CA GLY A 104 19.66 8.61 -4.66
C GLY A 104 18.32 8.52 -5.39
N ILE A 105 18.28 7.68 -6.42
CA ILE A 105 17.08 7.42 -7.21
C ILE A 105 15.99 6.81 -6.33
N THR A 106 14.75 7.27 -6.49
CA THR A 106 13.57 6.80 -5.77
C THR A 106 12.41 6.56 -6.72
N TYR A 107 11.39 5.84 -6.27
CA TYR A 107 10.15 5.59 -7.01
C TYR A 107 8.93 6.17 -6.29
N GLY A 108 7.76 6.11 -6.93
CA GLY A 108 6.49 6.51 -6.32
C GLY A 108 6.41 8.01 -5.99
N THR A 109 6.91 8.87 -6.87
CA THR A 109 6.93 10.33 -6.62
C THR A 109 5.54 10.95 -6.50
N LYS A 110 4.51 10.34 -7.08
CA LYS A 110 3.15 10.88 -7.06
C LYS A 110 2.57 10.95 -5.63
N ILE A 111 3.10 10.19 -4.68
CA ILE A 111 2.74 10.28 -3.25
C ILE A 111 2.94 11.70 -2.70
N ARG A 112 3.85 12.49 -3.28
CA ARG A 112 4.07 13.89 -2.90
C ARG A 112 2.87 14.79 -3.13
N ALA A 113 2.02 14.47 -4.11
CA ALA A 113 0.82 15.24 -4.39
C ALA A 113 -0.35 14.92 -3.42
N THR A 114 -0.22 13.87 -2.61
CA THR A 114 -1.27 13.48 -1.65
C THR A 114 -1.30 14.40 -0.43
N ARG A 115 -2.43 14.38 0.29
CA ARG A 115 -2.67 15.20 1.50
C ARG A 115 -2.20 14.54 2.80
N TYR A 116 -1.52 13.39 2.72
CA TYR A 116 -1.02 12.69 3.89
C TYR A 116 0.11 13.46 4.60
N SER A 117 0.36 13.08 5.84
CA SER A 117 1.46 13.65 6.64
C SER A 117 2.81 13.49 5.93
N ASN A 118 3.72 14.44 6.14
CA ASN A 118 5.10 14.35 5.62
C ASN A 118 5.75 13.04 6.05
N LEU A 119 5.56 12.64 7.31
CA LEU A 119 6.10 11.40 7.85
C LEU A 119 5.66 10.17 7.04
N LEU A 120 4.36 10.04 6.71
CA LEU A 120 3.88 8.90 5.92
C LEU A 120 4.45 8.93 4.50
N ARG A 121 4.39 10.09 3.83
CA ARG A 121 4.90 10.25 2.47
C ARG A 121 6.39 9.93 2.38
N ASP A 122 7.17 10.45 3.32
CA ASP A 122 8.62 10.25 3.38
C ASP A 122 8.99 8.82 3.77
N THR A 123 8.23 8.19 4.68
CA THR A 123 8.41 6.78 5.04
C THR A 123 8.20 5.89 3.82
N ILE A 124 7.11 6.08 3.08
CA ILE A 124 6.83 5.34 1.84
C ILE A 124 7.97 5.53 0.85
N GLN A 125 8.40 6.77 0.59
CA GLN A 125 9.49 7.02 -0.35
C GLN A 125 10.82 6.43 0.11
N SER A 126 11.13 6.43 1.40
CA SER A 126 12.36 5.83 1.91
C SER A 126 12.41 4.31 1.68
N CYS A 127 11.27 3.62 1.68
CA CYS A 127 11.19 2.21 1.30
C CYS A 127 11.46 2.00 -0.20
N LEU A 128 11.13 3.00 -1.02
CA LEU A 128 11.17 2.97 -2.48
C LEU A 128 12.46 3.54 -3.07
N TYR A 129 13.56 3.60 -2.31
CA TYR A 129 14.87 3.88 -2.89
C TYR A 129 15.30 2.76 -3.84
N GLU A 130 15.98 3.13 -4.93
CA GLU A 130 16.59 2.18 -5.85
C GLU A 130 17.64 1.32 -5.13
N GLU A 131 18.58 1.97 -4.45
CA GLU A 131 19.68 1.29 -3.75
C GLU A 131 19.21 0.68 -2.40
N PRO A 132 19.39 -0.66 -2.19
CA PRO A 132 18.95 -1.38 -0.99
C PRO A 132 19.51 -0.81 0.31
N VAL A 133 20.74 -0.31 0.29
CA VAL A 133 21.41 0.25 1.48
C VAL A 133 20.75 1.53 1.99
N ASN A 134 20.06 2.26 1.11
CA ASN A 134 19.37 3.51 1.45
C ASN A 134 17.97 3.26 2.01
N ARG A 135 17.45 2.03 1.93
CA ARG A 135 16.13 1.66 2.45
C ARG A 135 16.19 1.46 3.98
N PRO A 136 15.13 1.79 4.72
CA PRO A 136 15.08 1.52 6.15
C PRO A 136 15.08 0.02 6.43
N THR A 137 15.53 -0.38 7.61
CA THR A 137 15.35 -1.76 8.07
C THR A 137 13.90 -2.00 8.49
N ILE A 138 13.45 -3.26 8.47
CA ILE A 138 12.13 -3.65 8.99
C ILE A 138 11.96 -3.19 10.45
N ARG A 139 13.03 -3.26 11.26
CA ARG A 139 13.01 -2.79 12.65
C ARG A 139 12.76 -1.28 12.73
N ALA A 140 13.44 -0.49 11.91
CA ALA A 140 13.23 0.96 11.84
C ALA A 140 11.80 1.31 11.40
N LEU A 141 11.29 0.61 10.37
CA LEU A 141 9.91 0.80 9.91
C LEU A 141 8.88 0.51 11.01
N LYS A 142 9.04 -0.60 11.72
CA LYS A 142 8.17 -0.93 12.86
C LYS A 142 8.18 0.17 13.92
N ALA A 143 9.36 0.67 14.29
CA ALA A 143 9.48 1.76 15.26
C ALA A 143 8.74 3.02 14.79
N ILE A 144 9.00 3.47 13.55
CA ILE A 144 8.33 4.65 12.96
C ILE A 144 6.81 4.51 12.98
N VAL A 145 6.30 3.34 12.54
CA VAL A 145 4.85 3.08 12.48
C VAL A 145 4.25 3.01 13.88
N THR A 146 4.89 2.33 14.83
CA THR A 146 4.43 2.26 16.22
C THR A 146 4.38 3.64 16.87
N ASP A 147 5.41 4.46 16.67
CA ASP A 147 5.47 5.82 17.23
C ASP A 147 4.41 6.74 16.62
N ALA A 148 4.18 6.62 15.30
CA ALA A 148 3.13 7.33 14.60
C ALA A 148 1.73 6.94 15.10
N ILE A 149 1.45 5.64 15.25
CA ILE A 149 0.18 5.13 15.79
C ILE A 149 -0.03 5.64 17.22
N ALA A 150 0.99 5.54 18.08
CA ALA A 150 0.90 6.02 19.46
C ALA A 150 0.63 7.54 19.51
N THR A 151 1.22 8.31 18.59
CA THR A 151 0.97 9.76 18.47
C THR A 151 -0.46 10.05 18.03
N CYS A 152 -0.98 9.33 17.04
CA CYS A 152 -2.38 9.48 16.62
C CYS A 152 -3.35 9.18 17.78
N ILE A 153 -3.12 8.10 18.53
CA ILE A 153 -3.94 7.73 19.70
C ILE A 153 -3.89 8.83 20.76
N ARG A 154 -2.70 9.37 21.10
CA ARG A 154 -2.57 10.49 22.04
C ARG A 154 -3.32 11.74 21.59
N ASN A 155 -3.39 11.97 20.28
CA ASN A 155 -4.13 13.09 19.70
C ASN A 155 -5.64 12.80 19.53
N GLY A 156 -6.15 11.72 20.11
CA GLY A 156 -7.58 11.37 20.11
C GLY A 156 -8.06 10.69 18.83
N SER A 157 -7.16 10.27 17.94
CA SER A 157 -7.54 9.45 16.78
C SER A 157 -7.94 8.05 17.23
N THR A 158 -9.06 7.55 16.74
CA THR A 158 -9.49 6.17 16.93
C THR A 158 -9.05 5.32 15.75
N PRO A 159 -8.54 4.09 15.95
CA PRO A 159 -8.26 3.17 14.87
C PRO A 159 -9.49 3.00 13.98
N GLU A 160 -9.29 3.00 12.66
CA GLU A 160 -10.36 2.64 11.74
C GLU A 160 -10.77 1.20 12.01
N GLY A 161 -12.07 0.98 12.21
CA GLY A 161 -12.58 -0.37 12.38
C GLY A 161 -12.46 -1.13 11.06
N TRP A 162 -12.15 -2.42 11.14
CA TRP A 162 -12.04 -3.31 9.96
C TRP A 162 -13.26 -3.28 9.03
N HIS A 163 -14.42 -2.91 9.57
CA HIS A 163 -15.67 -2.76 8.81
C HIS A 163 -15.67 -1.59 7.82
N ASN A 164 -14.80 -0.59 7.99
CA ASN A 164 -14.63 0.48 7.00
C ASN A 164 -14.03 -0.04 5.69
N LEU A 165 -13.36 -1.22 5.72
CA LEU A 165 -12.91 -1.93 4.53
C LEU A 165 -14.00 -2.85 3.96
N ASN A 166 -15.03 -3.19 4.75
CA ASN A 166 -16.22 -3.90 4.30
C ASN A 166 -17.22 -2.93 3.65
N VAL A 167 -16.73 -2.03 2.80
CA VAL A 167 -17.64 -1.28 1.93
C VAL A 167 -18.22 -2.31 0.97
N PRO A 168 -19.55 -2.54 0.95
CA PRO A 168 -20.15 -3.43 -0.03
C PRO A 168 -19.74 -2.95 -1.42
N GLU A 169 -19.42 -3.90 -2.32
CA GLU A 169 -19.03 -3.58 -3.69
C GLU A 169 -19.98 -2.52 -4.28
N PRO A 170 -19.47 -1.49 -4.99
CA PRO A 170 -20.31 -0.48 -5.60
C PRO A 170 -21.39 -1.16 -6.44
N ARG A 171 -22.64 -1.03 -6.00
CA ARG A 171 -23.76 -1.66 -6.69
C ARG A 171 -23.86 -1.08 -8.08
N THR A 172 -23.88 -1.93 -9.08
CA THR A 172 -24.33 -1.53 -10.41
C THR A 172 -25.75 -0.96 -10.31
N THR A 173 -26.11 -0.07 -11.24
CA THR A 173 -27.45 0.53 -11.32
C THR A 173 -28.57 -0.52 -11.37
N ALA A 174 -28.27 -1.73 -11.87
CA ALA A 174 -29.18 -2.87 -11.89
C ALA A 174 -29.37 -3.53 -10.50
N GLN A 175 -28.29 -3.65 -9.71
CA GLN A 175 -28.32 -4.20 -8.34
C GLN A 175 -29.01 -3.23 -7.36
N ALA A 176 -28.78 -1.92 -7.50
CA ALA A 176 -29.40 -0.90 -6.65
C ALA A 176 -30.94 -0.86 -6.78
N LYS A 177 -31.48 -1.26 -7.93
CA LYS A 177 -32.93 -1.29 -8.19
C LYS A 177 -33.64 -2.53 -7.61
N ARG A 178 -32.90 -3.54 -7.15
CA ARG A 178 -33.46 -4.90 -7.03
C ARG A 178 -33.80 -5.39 -5.64
N VAL A 179 -33.41 -4.76 -4.54
CA VAL A 179 -33.71 -5.36 -3.24
C VAL A 179 -34.10 -4.37 -2.14
N PRO A 180 -35.30 -4.52 -1.54
CA PRO A 180 -35.64 -3.80 -0.33
C PRO A 180 -34.72 -4.28 0.81
N SER A 181 -34.18 -3.32 1.56
CA SER A 181 -33.47 -3.58 2.81
C SER A 181 -34.33 -4.44 3.74
N ARG A 182 -33.72 -5.43 4.41
CA ARG A 182 -34.40 -6.25 5.42
C ARG A 182 -34.07 -5.75 6.81
N HIS A 183 -34.91 -6.09 7.77
CA HIS A 183 -34.66 -5.80 9.18
C HIS A 183 -34.25 -7.10 9.86
N LYS A 184 -33.14 -7.08 10.61
CA LYS A 184 -32.64 -8.22 11.40
C LYS A 184 -32.53 -7.82 12.86
N ARG A 185 -32.92 -8.69 13.79
CA ARG A 185 -32.68 -8.47 15.22
C ARG A 185 -31.25 -8.83 15.58
N CYS A 186 -30.58 -7.96 16.34
CA CYS A 186 -29.30 -8.27 16.93
C CYS A 186 -29.46 -9.37 18.00
N THR A 187 -28.68 -10.44 17.86
CA THR A 187 -28.69 -11.58 18.78
C THR A 187 -27.50 -11.59 19.75
N GLN A 188 -26.60 -10.60 19.68
CA GLN A 188 -25.45 -10.50 20.58
C GLN A 188 -25.90 -10.21 22.02
N THR A 189 -25.19 -10.79 22.98
CA THR A 189 -25.36 -10.50 24.41
C THR A 189 -24.69 -9.18 24.74
N ALA A 190 -25.33 -8.38 25.62
CA ALA A 190 -24.83 -7.05 26.00
C ALA A 190 -23.47 -7.08 26.73
N THR A 191 -23.04 -8.25 27.20
CA THR A 191 -21.75 -8.48 27.85
C THR A 191 -21.25 -9.88 27.50
N ALA A 192 -20.00 -10.19 27.86
CA ALA A 192 -19.44 -11.54 27.78
C ALA A 192 -20.14 -12.56 28.71
N ASN A 193 -21.05 -12.10 29.58
CA ASN A 193 -21.86 -12.99 30.42
C ASN A 193 -22.97 -13.65 29.58
N PRO A 194 -22.98 -14.98 29.43
CA PRO A 194 -23.99 -15.70 28.64
C PRO A 194 -25.42 -15.58 29.23
N LEU A 195 -25.56 -15.12 30.47
CA LEU A 195 -26.85 -14.86 31.11
C LEU A 195 -27.37 -13.43 30.87
N SER A 196 -26.59 -12.57 30.23
CA SER A 196 -27.05 -11.21 29.92
C SER A 196 -28.14 -11.23 28.84
N PRO A 197 -29.17 -10.37 28.96
CA PRO A 197 -30.19 -10.25 27.93
C PRO A 197 -29.57 -9.89 26.59
N ARG A 198 -30.11 -10.49 25.52
CA ARG A 198 -29.72 -10.17 24.14
C ARG A 198 -30.14 -8.74 23.81
N CYS A 199 -29.33 -8.04 23.03
CA CYS A 199 -29.55 -6.66 22.58
C CYS A 199 -30.98 -6.37 22.08
N ALA A 200 -31.57 -7.30 21.33
CA ALA A 200 -32.91 -7.21 20.72
C ALA A 200 -33.16 -6.03 19.77
N ARG A 201 -32.19 -5.12 19.56
CA ARG A 201 -32.29 -4.00 18.62
C ARG A 201 -32.42 -4.51 17.18
N THR A 202 -33.33 -3.90 16.44
CA THR A 202 -33.51 -4.18 15.02
C THR A 202 -32.55 -3.32 14.20
N VAL A 203 -31.70 -3.97 13.39
CA VAL A 203 -30.80 -3.31 12.45
C VAL A 203 -31.31 -3.50 11.03
N LYS A 204 -31.17 -2.44 10.23
CA LYS A 204 -31.41 -2.50 8.78
C LYS A 204 -30.21 -3.22 8.15
N VAL A 205 -30.44 -4.43 7.66
CA VAL A 205 -29.44 -5.21 6.92
C VAL A 205 -29.68 -5.02 5.43
N ASP A 206 -28.58 -4.93 4.72
CA ASP A 206 -28.61 -5.16 3.30
C ASP A 206 -28.77 -6.67 3.05
N PRO A 207 -29.66 -7.13 2.15
CA PRO A 207 -29.77 -8.54 1.77
C PRO A 207 -28.45 -9.19 1.35
N ASP A 208 -27.51 -8.40 0.80
CA ASP A 208 -26.18 -8.88 0.40
C ASP A 208 -25.15 -8.72 1.54
N ASN A 209 -25.48 -7.99 2.60
CA ASN A 209 -24.67 -7.83 3.81
C ASN A 209 -25.47 -8.22 5.07
N MET A 210 -25.64 -9.52 5.24
CA MET A 210 -26.29 -10.15 6.41
C MET A 210 -25.52 -9.98 7.73
N GLN A 211 -24.32 -9.36 7.68
CA GLN A 211 -23.47 -9.09 8.82
C GLN A 211 -23.66 -7.68 9.41
N ALA A 212 -24.76 -6.97 9.11
CA ALA A 212 -24.96 -5.66 9.74
C ALA A 212 -24.91 -5.79 11.28
N ARG A 213 -23.96 -5.07 11.88
CA ARG A 213 -23.70 -5.10 13.31
C ARG A 213 -24.57 -4.10 14.03
N CYS A 214 -24.95 -4.44 15.25
CA CYS A 214 -25.65 -3.50 16.11
C CYS A 214 -24.68 -2.41 16.57
N PRO A 215 -25.08 -1.12 16.52
CA PRO A 215 -24.26 -0.02 17.02
C PRO A 215 -23.95 -0.10 18.53
N ASP A 216 -24.60 -0.99 19.28
CA ASP A 216 -24.29 -1.22 20.70
C ASP A 216 -23.26 -2.35 20.93
N HIS A 217 -22.93 -3.14 19.90
CA HIS A 217 -22.07 -4.34 20.00
C HIS A 217 -20.95 -4.34 18.95
N TRP A 218 -20.38 -3.16 18.69
CA TRP A 218 -19.41 -2.94 17.62
C TRP A 218 -17.96 -3.16 18.04
N ASN A 219 -17.66 -3.19 19.35
CA ASN A 219 -16.30 -3.37 19.86
C ASN A 219 -15.90 -4.86 19.87
N LEU A 220 -15.05 -5.25 18.92
CA LEU A 220 -14.54 -6.63 18.80
C LEU A 220 -13.56 -7.03 19.91
N ILE A 221 -13.01 -6.07 20.66
CA ILE A 221 -12.17 -6.35 21.83
C ILE A 221 -13.02 -6.91 22.98
N ASP A 222 -14.21 -6.35 23.16
CA ASP A 222 -15.14 -6.75 24.23
C ASP A 222 -15.99 -7.97 23.84
N PHE A 223 -16.09 -8.27 22.53
CA PHE A 223 -16.91 -9.33 21.96
C PHE A 223 -16.19 -10.06 20.81
N PRO A 224 -15.15 -10.85 21.10
CA PRO A 224 -14.50 -11.69 20.11
C PRO A 224 -15.49 -12.71 19.53
N TRP A 225 -15.33 -13.02 18.24
CA TRP A 225 -16.18 -13.98 17.54
C TRP A 225 -16.20 -15.34 18.24
N GLN A 226 -17.40 -15.79 18.63
CA GLN A 226 -17.70 -17.20 18.92
C GLN A 226 -18.27 -17.88 17.68
#